data_AF-A0A453C2D5-F1
#
_entry.id   AF-A0A453C2D5-F1
#
_cell.length_a   1.000
_cell.length_b   1.000
_cell.length_c   1.000
_cell.angle_alpha   90.00
_cell.angle_beta   90.00
_cell.angle_gamma   90.00
#
_symmetry.space_group_name_H-M   'P 1'
#
loop_
_entity.id
_entity.type
_entity.pdbx_description
1 polymer ?
#
loop_
_entity_poly.entity_id
_entity_poly.type
_entity_poly.pdbx_seq_one_letter_code
_entity_poly.pdbx_strand_id
1 'polypeptide(L)'
;MDGRYHMSILIKVLGTWTDTLKRIITDVQEQKSRSDSESDQSQTGRITASIEGPYGHESPYHLMYENLILVAGGIGISPFLAILSDIIHRVEQGMPCAPRNVLVLWSVKKTSELSLLLAVDAQSISSSVCDKLHLDIQAFVTQETDPPLEDGIVGDDQKAPGIFVKNGAAMSGLVGTGDNFWAAMYFAVSTLGSVLAFVLVQLYYVKRFNVYAWWHLGLLLLLCMAAGIVLPGGLVVLLWHLSEKRRMQDDRWDVDARATADAEQTTNAAGGADASAASLAALRTTRYGCRPKFHAEFAAFAERGGGAAVDIGVLVCGPSGLQASVARECRSQNLRRGGAVFHFNSHSFDL
;
A
#
# COMPACT_ATOMS: atom_id res chain seq x y z
N MET A 1 15.40 -9.04 -7.22
CA MET A 1 14.96 -9.74 -5.99
C MET A 1 13.49 -9.42 -5.86
N ASP A 2 12.69 -10.04 -6.73
CA ASP A 2 11.43 -9.46 -7.19
C ASP A 2 10.33 -10.53 -7.08
N GLY A 3 9.37 -10.33 -6.18
CA GLY A 3 8.32 -11.29 -5.89
C GLY A 3 7.33 -10.81 -4.82
N ARG A 4 6.14 -11.43 -4.78
CA ARG A 4 4.95 -11.06 -3.97
C ARG A 4 5.12 -11.01 -2.45
N TYR A 5 6.28 -11.37 -1.91
CA TYR A 5 6.54 -11.49 -0.46
C TYR A 5 7.75 -10.65 -0.01
N HIS A 6 7.82 -9.41 -0.47
CA HIS A 6 8.86 -8.47 -0.07
C HIS A 6 8.27 -7.23 0.60
N MET A 7 8.88 -6.83 1.71
CA MET A 7 8.61 -5.57 2.39
C MET A 7 9.80 -4.65 2.16
N SER A 8 9.53 -3.47 1.60
CA SER A 8 10.53 -2.43 1.42
C SER A 8 10.44 -1.44 2.57
N ILE A 9 11.59 -1.15 3.21
CA ILE A 9 11.67 -0.22 4.33
C ILE A 9 12.65 0.88 3.95
N LEU A 10 12.20 2.13 4.05
CA LEU A 10 13.03 3.30 3.79
C LEU A 10 13.49 3.92 5.12
N ILE A 11 14.79 3.82 5.41
CA ILE A 11 15.38 4.26 6.67
C ILE A 11 16.25 5.49 6.41
N LYS A 12 15.85 6.64 6.96
CA LYS A 12 16.69 7.85 6.97
C LYS A 12 17.67 7.77 8.14
N VAL A 13 18.96 8.00 7.87
CA VAL A 13 19.99 8.03 8.92
C VAL A 13 19.89 9.33 9.71
N LEU A 14 19.55 9.22 10.99
CA LEU A 14 19.35 10.36 11.90
C LEU A 14 20.02 10.20 13.27
N GLY A 15 20.36 8.97 13.66
CA GLY A 15 20.97 8.68 14.96
C GLY A 15 21.94 7.49 14.94
N THR A 16 22.52 7.20 16.11
CA THR A 16 23.56 6.17 16.29
C THR A 16 23.12 4.78 15.84
N TRP A 17 21.87 4.41 16.13
CA TRP A 17 21.32 3.12 15.70
C TRP A 17 21.19 3.04 14.17
N THR A 18 20.58 4.04 13.53
CA THR A 18 20.42 4.05 12.06
C THR A 18 21.74 4.12 11.32
N ASP A 19 22.74 4.79 11.90
CA ASP A 19 24.10 4.86 11.36
C ASP A 19 24.81 3.51 11.46
N THR A 20 24.68 2.84 12.62
CA THR A 20 25.19 1.48 12.81
C THR A 20 24.55 0.50 11.84
N LEU A 21 23.23 0.59 11.63
CA LEU A 21 22.51 -0.25 10.67
C LEU A 21 23.01 0.00 9.24
N LYS A 22 23.16 1.26 8.84
CA LYS A 22 23.73 1.60 7.52
C LYS A 22 25.11 0.97 7.33
N ARG A 23 26.00 1.09 8.33
CA ARG A 23 27.33 0.48 8.28
C ARG A 23 27.26 -1.04 8.12
N ILE A 24 26.45 -1.73 8.90
CA ILE A 24 26.26 -3.19 8.78
C ILE A 24 25.79 -3.56 7.37
N ILE A 25 24.83 -2.83 6.79
CA ILE A 25 24.34 -3.08 5.44
C ILE A 25 25.45 -2.87 4.40
N THR A 26 26.21 -1.78 4.52
CA THR A 26 27.33 -1.47 3.62
C THR A 26 28.42 -2.55 3.70
N ASP A 27 28.80 -2.98 4.90
CA ASP A 27 29.82 -4.00 5.12
C ASP A 27 29.42 -5.34 4.47
N VAL A 28 28.14 -5.74 4.62
CA VAL A 28 27.60 -6.96 4.00
C VAL A 28 27.60 -6.85 2.47
N GLN A 29 27.32 -5.67 1.92
CA GLN A 29 27.32 -5.43 0.48
C GLN A 29 28.74 -5.44 -0.11
N GLU A 30 29.73 -4.88 0.59
CA GLU A 30 31.14 -4.89 0.19
C GLU A 30 31.76 -6.30 0.27
N GLN A 31 31.32 -7.13 1.23
CA GLN A 31 31.76 -8.53 1.29
C GLN A 31 31.24 -9.33 0.09
N LYS A 32 30.00 -9.06 -0.34
CA LYS A 32 29.40 -9.70 -1.52
C LYS A 32 30.15 -9.34 -2.81
N SER A 33 30.53 -8.08 -3.01
CA SER A 33 31.24 -7.65 -4.22
C SER A 33 32.68 -8.17 -4.31
N ARG A 34 33.30 -8.54 -3.19
CA ARG A 34 34.63 -9.19 -3.17
C ARG A 34 34.59 -10.69 -3.45
N SER A 35 33.49 -11.37 -3.15
CA SER A 35 33.35 -12.83 -3.31
C SER A 35 32.85 -13.29 -4.69
N ASP A 36 32.40 -12.39 -5.55
CA ASP A 36 31.88 -12.71 -6.90
C ASP A 36 32.95 -13.26 -7.89
N SER A 37 34.19 -13.50 -7.42
CA SER A 37 35.27 -14.13 -8.20
C SER A 37 35.39 -15.66 -8.02
N GLU A 38 34.71 -16.28 -7.05
CA GLU A 38 34.73 -17.74 -6.88
C GLU A 38 33.31 -18.29 -6.82
N SER A 39 33.05 -19.21 -7.74
CA SER A 39 31.80 -19.93 -7.95
C SER A 39 31.34 -20.69 -6.70
N ASP A 40 30.39 -20.15 -5.94
CA ASP A 40 29.36 -20.95 -5.26
C ASP A 40 28.15 -20.08 -4.88
N GLN A 41 27.05 -20.30 -5.58
CA GLN A 41 25.74 -19.69 -5.33
C GLN A 41 25.10 -20.33 -4.09
N SER A 42 25.38 -19.90 -2.85
CA SER A 42 24.46 -20.29 -1.76
C SER A 42 24.39 -19.48 -0.48
N GLN A 43 25.19 -18.43 -0.22
CA GLN A 43 24.94 -17.59 0.97
C GLN A 43 25.12 -16.10 0.69
N THR A 44 24.10 -15.52 0.06
CA THR A 44 23.92 -14.07 0.01
C THR A 44 23.89 -13.54 1.45
N GLY A 45 24.69 -12.52 1.79
CA GLY A 45 24.70 -11.91 3.11
C GLY A 45 23.28 -11.53 3.56
N ARG A 46 22.70 -12.37 4.43
CA ARG A 46 21.32 -12.23 4.91
C ARG A 46 21.35 -11.53 6.26
N ILE A 47 20.74 -10.34 6.31
CA ILE A 47 20.43 -9.68 7.56
C ILE A 47 19.13 -10.28 8.07
N THR A 48 19.16 -10.84 9.28
CA THR A 48 17.94 -11.31 9.96
C THR A 48 17.37 -10.15 10.77
N ALA A 49 16.10 -9.85 10.57
CA ALA A 49 15.38 -8.82 11.31
C ALA A 49 14.12 -9.41 11.93
N SER A 50 13.81 -8.98 13.15
CA SER A 50 12.51 -9.24 13.80
C SER A 50 11.58 -8.08 13.48
N ILE A 51 10.36 -8.41 13.08
CA ILE A 51 9.34 -7.42 12.68
C ILE A 51 8.16 -7.57 13.63
N GLU A 52 7.71 -6.44 14.20
CA GLU A 52 6.50 -6.35 15.01
C GLU A 52 5.55 -5.33 14.34
N GLY A 53 4.27 -5.67 14.23
CA GLY A 53 3.27 -4.85 13.54
C GLY A 53 2.20 -5.70 12.82
N PRO A 54 1.33 -5.07 12.01
CA PRO A 54 1.35 -3.65 11.62
C PRO A 54 0.81 -2.71 12.71
N TYR A 55 1.39 -1.51 12.79
CA TYR A 55 0.85 -0.39 13.58
C TYR A 55 0.39 0.69 12.61
N GLY A 56 -0.90 1.01 12.64
CA GLY A 56 -1.50 1.97 11.72
C GLY A 56 -3.01 1.96 11.85
N HIS A 57 -3.66 2.86 11.14
CA HIS A 57 -5.12 2.92 11.12
C HIS A 57 -5.66 2.05 9.99
N GLU A 58 -6.67 1.23 10.28
CA GLU A 58 -7.17 0.18 9.36
C GLU A 58 -8.03 0.72 8.21
N SER A 59 -8.51 1.97 8.28
CA SER A 59 -9.45 2.48 7.28
C SER A 59 -8.77 3.07 6.04
N PRO A 60 -9.23 2.71 4.83
CA PRO A 60 -8.67 3.20 3.57
C PRO A 60 -9.15 4.61 3.21
N TYR A 61 -8.65 5.62 3.93
CA TYR A 61 -9.02 7.01 3.67
C TYR A 61 -8.70 7.47 2.24
N HIS A 62 -7.64 6.93 1.64
CA HIS A 62 -7.23 7.26 0.27
C HIS A 62 -8.19 6.73 -0.79
N LEU A 63 -9.04 5.73 -0.47
CA LEU A 63 -10.03 5.16 -1.40
C LEU A 63 -11.41 5.84 -1.28
N MET A 64 -11.60 6.74 -0.32
CA MET A 64 -12.87 7.44 -0.14
C MET A 64 -13.05 8.62 -1.11
N TYR A 65 -11.99 9.02 -1.81
CA TYR A 65 -11.99 10.21 -2.67
C TYR A 65 -11.49 9.87 -4.07
N GLU A 66 -12.19 10.33 -5.10
CA GLU A 66 -11.73 10.24 -6.50
C GLU A 66 -10.58 11.22 -6.79
N ASN A 67 -10.58 12.35 -6.07
CA ASN A 67 -9.58 13.42 -6.16
C ASN A 67 -8.79 13.50 -4.86
N LEU A 68 -7.48 13.28 -4.93
CA LEU A 68 -6.61 13.13 -3.77
C LEU A 68 -5.41 14.08 -3.84
N ILE A 69 -5.15 14.79 -2.74
CA ILE A 69 -3.96 15.61 -2.55
C ILE A 69 -3.14 15.02 -1.40
N LEU A 70 -1.89 14.65 -1.68
CA LEU A 70 -0.93 14.11 -0.72
C LEU A 70 0.16 15.16 -0.44
N VAL A 71 0.20 15.71 0.77
CA VAL A 71 1.16 16.77 1.16
C VAL A 71 2.19 16.23 2.16
N ALA A 72 3.40 15.96 1.68
CA ALA A 72 4.49 15.40 2.48
C ALA A 72 5.55 16.43 2.86
N GLY A 73 6.10 16.33 4.07
CA GLY A 73 7.28 17.06 4.52
C GLY A 73 8.40 16.11 4.95
N GLY A 74 9.58 16.22 4.33
CA GLY A 74 10.75 15.38 4.65
C GLY A 74 10.45 13.90 4.50
N ILE A 75 10.69 13.10 5.55
CA ILE A 75 10.43 11.65 5.57
C ILE A 75 8.94 11.28 5.50
N GLY A 76 8.03 12.25 5.69
CA GLY A 76 6.58 12.02 5.58
C GLY A 76 6.10 11.59 4.18
N ILE A 77 7.00 11.51 3.19
CA ILE A 77 6.71 10.95 1.87
C ILE A 77 6.61 9.43 1.87
N SER A 78 7.33 8.73 2.77
CA SER A 78 7.37 7.27 2.83
C SER A 78 5.98 6.61 2.90
N PRO A 79 5.06 7.02 3.80
CA PRO A 79 3.71 6.45 3.82
C PRO A 79 2.92 6.75 2.54
N PHE A 80 3.14 7.92 1.92
CA PHE A 80 2.47 8.27 0.67
C PHE A 80 3.00 7.51 -0.53
N LEU A 81 4.25 7.07 -0.49
CA LEU A 81 4.77 6.16 -1.51
C LEU A 81 4.08 4.78 -1.44
N ALA A 82 3.80 4.29 -0.23
CA ALA A 82 3.01 3.08 -0.06
C ALA A 82 1.57 3.26 -0.56
N ILE A 83 0.92 4.39 -0.23
CA ILE A 83 -0.41 4.73 -0.76
C ILE A 83 -0.40 4.86 -2.29
N LEU A 84 0.62 5.48 -2.88
CA LEU A 84 0.71 5.65 -4.32
C LEU A 84 0.89 4.30 -5.03
N SER A 85 1.73 3.42 -4.47
CA SER A 85 1.86 2.03 -4.90
C SER A 85 0.52 1.30 -4.88
N ASP A 86 -0.22 1.45 -3.79
CA ASP A 86 -1.56 0.89 -3.59
C ASP A 86 -2.52 1.33 -4.70
N ILE A 87 -2.57 2.64 -4.98
CA ILE A 87 -3.43 3.25 -5.99
C ILE A 87 -3.07 2.73 -7.38
N ILE A 88 -1.79 2.76 -7.74
CA ILE A 88 -1.32 2.28 -9.05
C ILE A 88 -1.73 0.82 -9.26
N HIS A 89 -1.48 -0.03 -8.26
CA HIS A 89 -1.85 -1.44 -8.35
C HIS A 89 -3.36 -1.65 -8.53
N ARG A 90 -4.20 -0.89 -7.82
CA ARG A 90 -5.66 -0.97 -7.94
C ARG A 90 -6.16 -0.52 -9.31
N VAL A 91 -5.55 0.53 -9.87
CA VAL A 91 -5.87 1.04 -11.22
C VAL A 91 -5.49 0.02 -12.29
N GLU A 92 -4.34 -0.64 -12.16
CA GLU A 92 -3.91 -1.72 -13.06
C GLU A 92 -4.86 -2.92 -13.03
N GLN A 93 -5.29 -3.31 -11.84
CA GLN A 93 -6.27 -4.40 -11.62
C GLN A 93 -7.70 -4.03 -12.04
N GLY A 94 -7.95 -2.77 -12.39
CA GLY A 94 -9.29 -2.29 -12.74
C GLY A 94 -10.28 -2.33 -11.57
N MET A 95 -9.78 -2.21 -10.33
CA MET A 95 -10.63 -2.27 -9.14
C MET A 95 -11.52 -1.03 -9.02
N PRO A 96 -12.77 -1.17 -8.54
CA PRO A 96 -13.65 -0.03 -8.30
C PRO A 96 -13.11 0.87 -7.17
N CYS A 97 -13.52 2.14 -7.17
CA CYS A 97 -13.19 3.15 -6.14
C CYS A 97 -11.71 3.55 -6.06
N ALA A 98 -10.93 3.34 -7.12
CA ALA A 98 -9.57 3.88 -7.19
C ALA A 98 -9.60 5.40 -7.48
N PRO A 99 -8.75 6.20 -6.80
CA PRO A 99 -8.56 7.61 -7.14
C PRO A 99 -8.16 7.79 -8.60
N ARG A 100 -8.74 8.80 -9.27
CA ARG A 100 -8.43 9.12 -10.68
C ARG A 100 -7.49 10.29 -10.82
N ASN A 101 -7.55 11.25 -9.88
CA ASN A 101 -6.70 12.43 -9.90
C ASN A 101 -5.91 12.48 -8.59
N VAL A 102 -4.58 12.42 -8.67
CA VAL A 102 -3.70 12.43 -7.51
C VAL A 102 -2.63 13.51 -7.68
N LEU A 103 -2.56 14.43 -6.73
CA LEU A 103 -1.53 15.47 -6.65
C LEU A 103 -0.63 15.20 -5.44
N VAL A 104 0.66 15.03 -5.66
CA VAL A 104 1.66 14.84 -4.62
C VAL A 104 2.48 16.11 -4.47
N LEU A 105 2.32 16.80 -3.34
CA LEU A 105 3.13 17.96 -2.97
C LEU A 105 4.16 17.54 -1.92
N TRP A 106 5.43 17.45 -2.32
CA TRP A 106 6.50 17.06 -1.40
C TRP A 106 7.44 18.21 -1.11
N SER A 107 7.64 18.53 0.17
CA SER A 107 8.58 19.56 0.62
C SER A 107 9.81 18.94 1.28
N VAL A 108 10.99 19.22 0.73
CA VAL A 108 12.28 18.80 1.29
C VAL A 108 13.19 19.99 1.57
N LYS A 109 14.21 19.78 2.41
CA LYS A 109 15.21 20.82 2.69
C LYS A 109 16.24 20.91 1.58
N LYS A 110 16.78 19.76 1.15
CA LYS A 110 17.91 19.63 0.22
C LYS A 110 17.60 18.70 -0.94
N THR A 111 18.30 18.88 -2.06
CA THR A 111 18.15 18.02 -3.26
C THR A 111 18.62 16.59 -3.02
N SER A 112 19.61 16.37 -2.16
CA SER A 112 20.07 15.02 -1.79
C SER A 112 19.02 14.18 -1.08
N GLU A 113 17.97 14.81 -0.55
CA GLU A 113 16.81 14.12 0.01
C GLU A 113 15.75 13.78 -1.05
N LEU A 114 15.97 14.07 -2.35
CA LEU A 114 15.08 13.72 -3.46
C LEU A 114 15.33 12.34 -4.06
N SER A 115 16.40 11.64 -3.65
CA SER A 115 16.81 10.34 -4.21
C SER A 115 15.75 9.25 -4.05
N LEU A 116 14.91 9.39 -3.04
CA LEU A 116 13.78 8.52 -2.71
C LEU A 116 12.74 8.57 -3.83
N LEU A 117 12.48 9.76 -4.38
CA LEU A 117 11.60 9.93 -5.55
C LEU A 117 12.28 9.51 -6.85
N LEU A 118 13.62 9.57 -6.94
CA LEU A 118 14.34 9.01 -8.09
C LEU A 118 14.25 7.48 -8.12
N ALA A 119 14.18 6.86 -6.95
CA ALA A 119 14.01 5.42 -6.86
C ALA A 119 12.55 4.98 -7.04
N VAL A 120 11.55 5.87 -7.04
CA VAL A 120 10.21 5.56 -7.56
C VAL A 120 10.33 5.50 -9.09
N ASP A 121 10.80 4.35 -9.58
CA ASP A 121 11.24 4.23 -10.95
C ASP A 121 10.05 4.29 -11.93
N ALA A 122 10.28 5.10 -12.95
CA ALA A 122 9.52 5.34 -14.16
C ALA A 122 9.05 4.06 -14.88
N GLN A 123 9.70 2.93 -14.65
CA GLN A 123 9.38 1.65 -15.30
C GLN A 123 8.10 0.98 -14.75
N SER A 124 7.66 1.40 -13.56
CA SER A 124 6.49 0.83 -12.87
C SER A 124 5.16 1.41 -13.32
N ILE A 125 5.11 2.69 -13.69
CA ILE A 125 3.90 3.32 -14.19
C ILE A 125 3.78 2.99 -15.68
N SER A 126 3.04 1.93 -15.99
CA SER A 126 2.76 1.61 -17.39
C SER A 126 2.01 2.77 -18.05
N SER A 127 2.21 2.99 -19.35
CA SER A 127 1.44 3.97 -20.12
C SER A 127 -0.07 3.80 -19.93
N SER A 128 -0.53 2.56 -19.74
CA SER A 128 -1.93 2.23 -19.48
C SER A 128 -2.49 2.75 -18.14
N VAL A 129 -1.62 3.02 -17.16
CA VAL A 129 -1.98 3.64 -15.88
C VAL A 129 -2.09 5.16 -16.04
N CYS A 130 -1.20 5.80 -16.79
CA CYS A 130 -1.26 7.25 -17.05
C CYS A 130 -2.57 7.67 -17.73
N ASP A 131 -3.14 6.81 -18.58
CA ASP A 131 -4.42 7.08 -19.24
C ASP A 131 -5.63 7.01 -18.28
N LYS A 132 -5.50 6.30 -17.15
CA LYS A 132 -6.58 6.09 -16.15
C LYS A 132 -6.38 6.90 -14.87
N LEU A 133 -5.14 7.27 -14.56
CA LEU A 133 -4.71 7.98 -13.37
C LEU A 133 -3.92 9.22 -13.78
N HIS A 134 -4.49 10.39 -13.51
CA HIS A 134 -3.79 11.65 -13.65
C HIS A 134 -2.99 11.93 -12.36
N LEU A 135 -1.72 11.54 -12.39
CA LEU A 135 -0.77 11.76 -11.29
C LEU A 135 0.08 13.01 -11.57
N ASP A 136 0.21 13.92 -10.62
CA ASP A 136 1.14 15.08 -10.68
C ASP A 136 2.02 15.07 -9.44
N ILE A 137 3.35 15.04 -9.62
CA ILE A 137 4.31 15.02 -8.51
C ILE A 137 5.12 16.32 -8.54
N GLN A 138 4.89 17.16 -7.53
CA GLN A 138 5.60 18.42 -7.36
C GLN A 138 6.51 18.37 -6.14
N ALA A 139 7.82 18.46 -6.38
CA ALA A 139 8.84 18.51 -5.34
C ALA A 139 9.28 19.96 -5.10
N PHE A 140 9.29 20.39 -3.84
CA PHE A 140 9.67 21.73 -3.41
C PHE A 140 10.92 21.66 -2.53
N VAL A 141 12.03 22.19 -3.02
CA VAL A 141 13.28 22.29 -2.27
C VAL A 141 13.32 23.65 -1.57
N THR A 142 13.39 23.62 -0.24
CA THR A 142 13.16 24.84 0.58
C THR A 142 14.43 25.55 1.04
N GLN A 143 15.61 24.92 0.99
CA GLN A 143 16.88 25.54 1.42
C GLN A 143 17.88 25.79 0.30
N GLU A 144 17.63 25.29 -0.91
CA GLU A 144 18.51 25.48 -2.08
C GLU A 144 17.77 26.34 -3.11
N THR A 145 18.42 27.39 -3.62
CA THR A 145 17.84 28.35 -4.56
C THR A 145 17.95 27.92 -6.01
N ASP A 146 18.98 27.14 -6.34
CA ASP A 146 19.31 26.73 -7.71
C ASP A 146 19.60 25.21 -7.74
N PRO A 147 19.37 24.53 -8.88
CA PRO A 147 19.80 23.14 -9.05
C PRO A 147 21.33 23.06 -8.88
N PRO A 148 21.86 21.96 -8.33
CA PRO A 148 23.31 21.79 -8.21
C PRO A 148 23.93 21.91 -9.61
N LEU A 149 24.90 22.83 -9.74
CA LEU A 149 25.72 22.93 -10.95
C LEU A 149 26.39 21.57 -11.18
N GLU A 150 26.29 21.02 -12.38
CA GLU A 150 27.04 19.83 -12.79
C GLU A 150 28.54 20.15 -12.77
N ASP A 151 29.17 20.04 -11.62
CA ASP A 151 30.62 19.87 -11.55
C ASP A 151 30.91 18.51 -12.18
N GLY A 152 31.65 18.50 -13.30
CA GLY A 152 32.00 17.34 -14.12
C GLY A 152 32.90 16.30 -13.45
N ILE A 153 32.52 15.86 -12.25
CA ILE A 153 32.98 14.64 -11.62
C ILE A 153 31.80 13.68 -11.78
N VAL A 154 31.95 12.73 -12.70
CA VAL A 154 31.11 11.53 -12.79
C VAL A 154 31.31 10.76 -11.47
N GLY A 155 30.62 11.23 -10.43
CA GLY A 155 30.50 10.53 -9.17
C GLY A 155 29.52 9.41 -9.42
N ASP A 156 30.07 8.22 -9.66
CA ASP A 156 29.42 6.91 -9.65
C ASP A 156 27.92 7.01 -9.33
N ASP A 157 27.11 7.20 -10.37
CA ASP A 157 25.66 7.01 -10.32
C ASP A 157 25.47 5.52 -10.01
N GLN A 158 25.65 5.16 -8.74
CA GLN A 158 25.14 3.92 -8.18
C GLN A 158 23.64 4.01 -8.35
N LYS A 159 23.21 3.45 -9.48
CA LYS A 159 21.84 3.09 -9.82
C LYS A 159 21.19 2.57 -8.55
N ALA A 160 20.50 3.45 -7.84
CA ALA A 160 19.72 3.04 -6.69
C ALA A 160 18.72 2.03 -7.25
N PRO A 161 18.66 0.80 -6.72
CA PRO A 161 17.67 -0.16 -7.17
C PRO A 161 16.31 0.49 -6.95
N GLY A 162 15.51 0.60 -8.02
CA GLY A 162 14.20 1.23 -7.96
C GLY A 162 13.40 0.66 -6.78
N ILE A 163 12.86 1.55 -5.93
CA ILE A 163 11.94 1.24 -4.83
C ILE A 163 10.69 0.54 -5.35
N PHE A 164 10.33 0.76 -6.62
CA PHE A 164 9.24 0.05 -7.28
C PHE A 164 9.77 -1.12 -8.08
N VAL A 165 9.93 -2.25 -7.39
CA VAL A 165 10.24 -3.52 -8.01
C VAL A 165 9.01 -4.02 -8.77
N LYS A 166 9.05 -3.91 -10.09
CA LYS A 166 8.09 -4.58 -10.97
C LYS A 166 8.49 -6.05 -11.03
N ASN A 167 7.81 -6.91 -10.28
CA ASN A 167 7.42 -8.25 -10.73
C ASN A 167 6.57 -8.99 -9.69
N GLY A 168 5.42 -9.48 -10.16
CA GLY A 168 4.48 -10.33 -9.41
C GLY A 168 3.58 -9.54 -8.46
N ALA A 169 2.31 -9.39 -8.85
CA ALA A 169 1.18 -8.83 -8.09
C ALA A 169 1.47 -8.33 -6.66
N ALA A 170 1.74 -7.03 -6.53
CA ALA A 170 1.90 -6.37 -5.24
C ALA A 170 0.59 -6.44 -4.43
N MET A 171 0.62 -7.05 -3.24
CA MET A 171 -0.53 -6.98 -2.36
C MET A 171 -0.69 -5.56 -1.81
N SER A 172 -1.81 -4.94 -2.16
CA SER A 172 -2.35 -3.74 -1.52
C SER A 172 -2.73 -4.06 -0.06
N GLY A 173 -1.73 -4.08 0.83
CA GLY A 173 -1.88 -4.44 2.25
C GLY A 173 -2.42 -3.32 3.14
N LEU A 174 -2.88 -2.21 2.54
CA LEU A 174 -3.36 -1.04 3.29
C LEU A 174 -4.85 -1.13 3.68
N VAL A 175 -5.52 -2.21 3.28
CA VAL A 175 -6.90 -2.52 3.69
C VAL A 175 -6.87 -3.87 4.35
N GLY A 176 -7.41 -3.96 5.56
CA GLY A 176 -7.58 -5.24 6.24
C GLY A 176 -8.32 -6.21 5.33
N THR A 177 -7.60 -7.18 4.75
CA THR A 177 -8.15 -8.30 4.00
C THR A 177 -8.70 -9.35 4.97
N GLY A 178 -9.55 -8.90 5.90
CA GLY A 178 -10.48 -9.80 6.57
C GLY A 178 -11.54 -10.16 5.54
N ASP A 179 -11.43 -11.35 4.92
CA ASP A 179 -12.51 -11.89 4.08
C ASP A 179 -13.72 -12.18 5.00
N ASN A 180 -14.52 -11.13 5.23
CA ASN A 180 -15.68 -11.14 6.12
C ASN A 180 -16.71 -12.22 5.74
N PHE A 181 -16.62 -12.76 4.52
CA PHE A 181 -17.47 -13.84 4.03
C PHE A 181 -17.30 -15.14 4.82
N TRP A 182 -16.07 -15.58 5.10
CA TRP A 182 -15.83 -16.84 5.83
C TRP A 182 -16.25 -16.75 7.30
N ALA A 183 -16.03 -15.58 7.92
CA ALA A 183 -16.49 -15.30 9.27
C ALA A 183 -18.03 -15.31 9.36
N ALA A 184 -18.72 -14.66 8.40
CA ALA A 184 -20.17 -14.67 8.32
C ALA A 184 -20.73 -16.09 8.06
N MET A 185 -20.10 -16.86 7.18
CA MET A 185 -20.48 -18.23 6.85
C MET A 185 -20.34 -19.15 8.07
N TYR A 186 -19.25 -19.04 8.82
CA TYR A 186 -19.05 -19.81 10.06
C TYR A 186 -20.18 -19.56 11.07
N PHE A 187 -20.55 -18.29 11.27
CA PHE A 187 -21.63 -17.93 12.18
C PHE A 187 -22.99 -18.45 11.71
N ALA A 188 -23.31 -18.30 10.42
CA ALA A 188 -24.58 -18.74 9.84
C ALA A 188 -24.75 -20.27 9.85
N VAL A 189 -23.69 -21.00 9.47
CA VAL A 189 -23.72 -22.46 9.37
C VAL A 189 -23.73 -23.11 10.77
N SER A 190 -23.02 -22.55 11.74
CA SER A 190 -23.02 -23.02 13.13
C SER A 190 -24.37 -22.82 13.82
N THR A 191 -24.99 -21.65 13.64
CA THR A 191 -26.33 -21.36 14.20
C THR A 191 -27.41 -22.24 13.58
N LEU A 192 -27.41 -22.39 12.25
CA LEU A 192 -28.38 -23.24 11.54
C LEU A 192 -28.20 -24.73 11.91
N GLY A 193 -26.95 -25.19 12.04
CA GLY A 193 -26.63 -26.55 12.45
C GLY A 193 -27.09 -26.88 13.86
N SER A 194 -26.93 -25.95 14.81
CA SER A 194 -27.41 -26.13 16.19
C SER A 194 -28.94 -26.21 16.26
N VAL A 195 -29.65 -25.34 15.53
CA VAL A 195 -31.11 -25.35 15.47
C VAL A 195 -31.62 -26.65 14.86
N LEU A 196 -31.02 -27.12 13.76
CA LEU A 196 -31.40 -28.37 13.12
C LEU A 196 -31.18 -29.58 14.05
N ALA A 197 -30.02 -29.63 14.73
CA ALA A 197 -29.72 -30.69 15.70
C ALA A 197 -30.74 -30.71 16.85
N PHE A 198 -31.09 -29.54 17.39
CA PHE A 198 -32.10 -29.44 18.45
C PHE A 198 -33.48 -29.90 17.98
N VAL A 199 -33.90 -29.51 16.77
CA VAL A 199 -35.19 -29.96 16.18
C VAL A 199 -35.20 -31.48 15.99
N LEU A 200 -34.13 -32.07 15.46
CA LEU A 200 -34.02 -33.53 15.30
C LEU A 200 -34.11 -34.24 16.65
N VAL A 201 -33.45 -33.72 17.67
CA VAL A 201 -33.48 -34.28 19.01
C VAL A 201 -34.87 -34.17 19.65
N GLN A 202 -35.60 -33.06 19.43
CA GLN A 202 -36.99 -32.93 19.88
C GLN A 202 -37.90 -33.97 19.21
N LEU A 203 -37.74 -34.18 17.90
CA LEU A 203 -38.57 -35.10 17.13
C LEU A 203 -38.27 -36.57 17.41
N TYR A 204 -37.00 -36.94 17.56
CA TYR A 204 -36.57 -38.34 17.70
C TYR A 204 -36.35 -38.80 19.13
N TYR A 205 -35.87 -37.92 20.03
CA TYR A 205 -35.56 -38.29 21.41
C TYR A 205 -36.69 -37.92 22.36
N VAL A 206 -37.12 -36.65 22.38
CA VAL A 206 -38.14 -36.17 23.33
C VAL A 206 -39.51 -36.78 23.04
N LYS A 207 -39.95 -36.77 21.77
CA LYS A 207 -41.24 -37.35 21.38
C LYS A 207 -41.30 -38.87 21.54
N ARG A 208 -40.17 -39.58 21.46
CA ARG A 208 -40.11 -41.05 21.57
C ARG A 208 -40.02 -41.54 23.01
N PHE A 209 -39.25 -40.86 23.86
CA PHE A 209 -38.99 -41.28 25.24
C PHE A 209 -39.81 -40.50 26.29
N ASN A 210 -40.61 -39.50 25.87
CA ASN A 210 -41.56 -38.78 26.70
C ASN A 210 -40.95 -38.13 27.96
N VAL A 211 -39.72 -37.60 27.83
CA VAL A 211 -38.94 -37.00 28.92
C VAL A 211 -39.25 -35.50 29.01
N TYR A 212 -39.92 -35.07 30.09
CA TYR A 212 -40.33 -33.67 30.30
C TYR A 212 -39.60 -32.93 31.43
N ALA A 213 -38.52 -33.52 31.97
CA ALA A 213 -37.73 -32.85 32.99
C ALA A 213 -37.02 -31.62 32.38
N TRP A 214 -37.39 -30.42 32.84
CA TRP A 214 -36.89 -29.15 32.32
C TRP A 214 -35.36 -29.03 32.33
N TRP A 215 -34.70 -29.61 33.35
CA TRP A 215 -33.24 -29.64 33.43
C TRP A 215 -32.59 -30.51 32.33
N HIS A 216 -33.20 -31.65 31.99
CA HIS A 216 -32.71 -32.52 30.92
C HIS A 216 -32.83 -31.84 29.55
N LEU A 217 -33.90 -31.08 29.33
CA LEU A 217 -34.10 -30.33 28.09
C LEU A 217 -33.03 -29.24 27.92
N GLY A 218 -32.67 -28.55 29.02
CA GLY A 218 -31.58 -27.58 29.05
C GLY A 218 -30.21 -28.21 28.77
N LEU A 219 -29.91 -29.36 29.38
CA LEU A 219 -28.66 -30.09 29.14
C LEU A 219 -28.53 -30.53 27.67
N LEU A 220 -29.64 -30.95 27.08
CA LEU A 220 -29.71 -31.42 25.69
C LEU A 220 -29.52 -30.27 24.68
N LEU A 221 -30.05 -29.09 24.99
CA LEU A 221 -29.81 -27.87 24.21
C LEU A 221 -28.33 -27.47 24.22
N LEU A 222 -27.68 -27.49 25.39
CA LEU A 222 -26.26 -27.19 25.52
C LEU A 222 -25.38 -28.15 24.70
N LEU A 223 -25.74 -29.43 24.68
CA LEU A 223 -25.03 -30.44 23.91
C LEU A 223 -25.22 -30.25 22.39
N CYS A 224 -26.42 -29.83 21.95
CA CYS A 224 -26.67 -29.46 20.55
C CYS A 224 -25.89 -28.21 20.12
N MET A 225 -25.77 -27.21 21.01
CA MET A 225 -24.96 -26.01 20.76
C MET A 225 -23.49 -26.37 20.55
N ALA A 226 -22.93 -27.23 21.40
CA ALA A 226 -21.55 -27.70 21.24
C ALA A 226 -21.37 -28.51 19.94
N ALA A 227 -22.31 -29.40 19.63
CA ALA A 227 -22.26 -30.21 18.40
C ALA A 227 -22.39 -29.37 17.13
N GLY A 228 -23.23 -28.33 17.14
CA GLY A 228 -23.39 -27.39 16.04
C GLY A 228 -22.14 -26.54 15.77
N ILE A 229 -21.36 -26.23 16.81
CA ILE A 229 -20.09 -25.53 16.63
C ILE A 229 -19.03 -26.47 16.03
N VAL A 230 -18.90 -27.68 16.58
CA VAL A 230 -17.81 -28.59 16.20
C VAL A 230 -18.01 -29.20 14.81
N LEU A 231 -19.22 -29.66 14.48
CA LEU A 231 -19.45 -30.42 13.25
C LEU A 231 -19.54 -29.49 12.02
N PRO A 232 -20.59 -28.67 11.85
CA PRO A 232 -20.69 -27.82 10.67
C PRO A 232 -19.78 -26.58 10.78
N GLY A 233 -19.53 -26.03 11.97
CA GLY A 233 -18.53 -24.96 12.15
C GLY A 233 -17.10 -25.43 11.86
N GLY A 234 -16.71 -26.62 12.35
CA GLY A 234 -15.41 -27.23 12.03
C GLY A 234 -15.23 -27.51 10.54
N LEU A 235 -16.29 -27.93 9.85
CA LEU A 235 -16.28 -28.12 8.39
C LEU A 235 -16.00 -26.80 7.64
N VAL A 236 -16.60 -25.68 8.07
CA VAL A 236 -16.35 -24.36 7.46
C VAL A 236 -14.90 -23.92 7.68
N VAL A 237 -14.33 -24.14 8.87
CA VAL A 237 -12.91 -23.82 9.13
C VAL A 237 -11.98 -24.68 8.27
N LEU A 238 -12.30 -25.96 8.08
CA LEU A 238 -11.54 -26.83 7.19
C LEU A 238 -11.62 -26.35 5.73
N LEU A 239 -12.81 -25.96 5.27
CA LEU A 239 -13.00 -25.40 3.94
C LEU A 239 -12.29 -24.05 3.77
N TRP A 240 -12.29 -23.20 4.79
CA TRP A 240 -11.51 -21.97 4.82
C TRP A 240 -10.03 -22.28 4.63
N HIS A 241 -9.44 -23.16 5.45
CA HIS A 241 -8.03 -23.53 5.34
C HIS A 241 -7.69 -24.15 3.97
N LEU A 242 -8.57 -25.00 3.42
CA LEU A 242 -8.39 -25.58 2.08
C LEU A 242 -8.55 -24.55 0.96
N SER A 243 -9.39 -23.53 1.15
CA SER A 243 -9.56 -22.43 0.20
C SER A 243 -8.35 -21.53 0.20
N GLU A 244 -7.77 -21.23 1.37
CA GLU A 244 -6.54 -20.44 1.50
C GLU A 244 -5.37 -21.18 0.85
N LYS A 245 -5.22 -22.48 1.12
CA LYS A 245 -4.19 -23.30 0.47
C LYS A 245 -4.34 -23.34 -1.05
N ARG A 246 -5.58 -23.37 -1.57
CA ARG A 246 -5.84 -23.30 -3.03
C ARG A 246 -5.52 -21.93 -3.60
N ARG A 247 -5.93 -20.83 -2.95
CA ARG A 247 -5.56 -19.48 -3.37
C ARG A 247 -4.04 -19.33 -3.47
N MET A 248 -3.29 -19.82 -2.48
CA MET A 248 -1.82 -19.80 -2.51
C MET A 248 -1.22 -20.60 -3.68
N GLN A 249 -1.88 -21.68 -4.11
CA GLN A 249 -1.42 -22.54 -5.19
C GLN A 249 -1.80 -21.99 -6.58
N ASP A 250 -3.02 -21.45 -6.74
CA ASP A 250 -3.44 -20.75 -7.94
C ASP A 250 -2.58 -19.50 -8.14
N ASP A 251 -2.32 -18.77 -7.06
CA ASP A 251 -1.37 -17.66 -7.05
C ASP A 251 0.00 -18.11 -7.56
N ARG A 252 0.54 -19.23 -7.04
CA ARG A 252 1.84 -19.79 -7.47
C ARG A 252 1.84 -20.10 -8.97
N TRP A 253 0.81 -20.77 -9.47
CA TRP A 253 0.66 -21.12 -10.89
C TRP A 253 0.59 -19.88 -11.78
N ASP A 254 -0.17 -18.87 -11.38
CA ASP A 254 -0.28 -17.59 -12.08
C ASP A 254 1.06 -16.83 -12.15
N VAL A 255 1.89 -16.95 -11.12
CA VAL A 255 3.24 -16.36 -11.13
C VAL A 255 4.18 -17.14 -12.03
N ASP A 256 4.14 -18.46 -12.01
CA ASP A 256 4.95 -19.28 -12.91
C ASP A 256 4.54 -19.05 -14.38
N ALA A 257 3.24 -18.88 -14.65
CA ALA A 257 2.69 -18.54 -15.97
C ALA A 257 3.06 -17.11 -16.44
N ARG A 258 3.07 -16.12 -15.54
CA ARG A 258 3.51 -14.75 -15.87
C ARG A 258 5.03 -14.65 -16.03
N ALA A 259 5.80 -15.32 -15.17
CA ALA A 259 7.26 -15.36 -15.27
C ALA A 259 7.74 -16.02 -16.58
N THR A 260 7.01 -17.03 -17.07
CA THR A 260 7.28 -17.64 -18.37
C THR A 260 6.91 -16.73 -19.54
N ALA A 261 5.81 -15.97 -19.45
CA ALA A 261 5.42 -14.98 -20.46
C ALA A 261 6.38 -13.77 -20.52
N ASP A 262 6.86 -13.28 -19.38
CA ASP A 262 7.78 -12.14 -19.31
C ASP A 262 9.20 -12.49 -19.81
N ALA A 263 9.61 -13.77 -19.67
CA ALA A 263 10.86 -14.30 -20.23
C ALA A 263 10.85 -14.38 -21.77
N GLU A 264 9.68 -14.57 -22.39
CA GLU A 264 9.52 -14.53 -23.85
C GLU A 264 9.42 -13.11 -24.42
N GLN A 265 9.06 -12.12 -23.59
CA GLN A 265 8.93 -10.72 -24.03
C GLN A 265 10.23 -9.91 -23.89
N THR A 266 11.12 -10.32 -22.98
CA THR A 266 12.44 -9.68 -22.76
C THR A 266 13.45 -9.95 -23.89
N THR A 267 13.25 -10.96 -24.72
CA THR A 267 14.08 -11.21 -25.91
C THR A 267 13.73 -10.33 -27.12
N ASN A 268 12.59 -9.61 -27.09
CA ASN A 268 12.11 -8.83 -28.25
C ASN A 268 11.98 -7.31 -28.01
N ALA A 269 12.33 -6.77 -26.84
CA ALA A 269 12.15 -5.36 -26.49
C ALA A 269 13.46 -4.61 -26.20
N ALA A 270 14.40 -4.60 -27.15
CA ALA A 270 15.62 -3.78 -27.07
C ALA A 270 15.49 -2.37 -27.67
N GLY A 271 14.27 -1.82 -27.80
CA GLY A 271 14.02 -0.58 -28.57
C GLY A 271 13.07 0.46 -28.00
N GLY A 272 12.68 0.39 -26.71
CA GLY A 272 11.61 1.24 -26.15
C GLY A 272 11.94 2.15 -24.95
N ALA A 273 13.16 2.11 -24.42
CA ALA A 273 13.48 2.74 -23.12
C ALA A 273 13.44 4.29 -23.12
N ASP A 274 13.65 4.93 -24.27
CA ASP A 274 13.80 6.40 -24.33
C ASP A 274 12.45 7.14 -24.30
N ALA A 275 11.36 6.51 -24.76
CA ALA A 275 10.04 7.15 -24.84
C ALA A 275 9.31 7.20 -23.47
N SER A 276 9.53 6.20 -22.60
CA SER A 276 8.93 6.17 -21.26
C SER A 276 9.59 7.18 -20.31
N ALA A 277 10.91 7.36 -20.41
CA ALA A 277 11.64 8.34 -19.59
C ALA A 277 11.19 9.79 -19.87
N ALA A 278 10.92 10.12 -21.14
CA ALA A 278 10.46 11.45 -21.55
C ALA A 278 9.06 11.83 -21.03
N SER A 279 8.15 10.86 -20.89
CA SER A 279 6.79 11.09 -20.37
C SER A 279 6.75 11.33 -18.85
N LEU A 280 7.80 10.91 -18.13
CA LEU A 280 7.89 10.98 -16.67
C LEU A 280 8.63 12.22 -16.15
N ALA A 281 9.58 12.74 -16.92
CA ALA A 281 10.11 14.08 -16.68
C ALA A 281 9.00 15.15 -16.76
N ALA A 282 7.95 14.91 -17.57
CA ALA A 282 6.77 15.76 -17.64
C ALA A 282 5.86 15.68 -16.41
N LEU A 283 5.86 14.54 -15.69
CA LEU A 283 5.04 14.29 -14.50
C LEU A 283 5.64 14.88 -13.22
N ARG A 284 6.95 15.14 -13.24
CA ARG A 284 7.74 15.54 -12.08
C ARG A 284 8.22 16.97 -12.24
N THR A 285 7.64 17.88 -11.49
CA THR A 285 8.10 19.26 -11.44
C THR A 285 8.88 19.49 -10.15
N THR A 286 10.18 19.82 -10.25
CA THR A 286 10.98 20.25 -9.08
C THR A 286 11.08 21.77 -9.06
N ARG A 287 10.69 22.41 -7.95
CA ARG A 287 10.80 23.85 -7.73
C ARG A 287 11.76 24.14 -6.58
N TYR A 288 12.71 25.03 -6.82
CA TYR A 288 13.76 25.41 -5.88
C TYR A 288 13.42 26.72 -5.16
N GLY A 289 14.02 26.94 -3.99
CA GLY A 289 13.95 28.19 -3.24
C GLY A 289 12.58 28.60 -2.72
N CYS A 290 11.56 27.75 -2.82
CA CYS A 290 10.18 28.12 -2.51
C CYS A 290 9.42 27.06 -1.72
N ARG A 291 8.42 27.52 -0.97
CA ARG A 291 7.42 26.66 -0.33
C ARG A 291 6.20 26.53 -1.25
N PRO A 292 5.50 25.39 -1.22
CA PRO A 292 4.28 25.21 -1.99
C PRO A 292 3.24 26.28 -1.63
N LYS A 293 2.76 26.99 -2.64
CA LYS A 293 1.67 27.95 -2.50
C LYS A 293 0.35 27.19 -2.54
N PHE A 294 -0.05 26.60 -1.41
CA PHE A 294 -1.24 25.73 -1.33
C PHE A 294 -2.49 26.34 -1.96
N HIS A 295 -2.69 27.66 -1.81
CA HIS A 295 -3.83 28.35 -2.41
C HIS A 295 -3.95 28.15 -3.93
N ALA A 296 -2.85 28.33 -4.65
CA ALA A 296 -2.83 28.24 -6.10
C ALA A 296 -2.91 26.79 -6.56
N GLU A 297 -2.16 25.89 -5.91
CA GLU A 297 -2.14 24.48 -6.28
C GLU A 297 -3.50 23.81 -6.00
N PHE A 298 -4.16 24.12 -4.89
CA PHE A 298 -5.47 23.54 -4.54
C PHE A 298 -6.58 24.08 -5.45
N ALA A 299 -6.53 25.36 -5.81
CA ALA A 299 -7.45 25.95 -6.77
C ALA A 299 -7.28 25.32 -8.16
N ALA A 300 -6.04 25.24 -8.66
CA ALA A 300 -5.73 24.65 -9.96
C ALA A 300 -6.12 23.16 -10.01
N PHE A 301 -5.96 22.43 -8.90
CA PHE A 301 -6.37 21.04 -8.80
C PHE A 301 -7.90 20.87 -8.80
N ALA A 302 -8.62 21.72 -8.05
CA ALA A 302 -10.08 21.70 -8.03
C ALA A 302 -10.71 22.05 -9.38
N GLU A 303 -10.13 23.00 -10.12
CA GLU A 303 -10.55 23.34 -11.48
C GLU A 303 -10.36 22.16 -12.44
N ARG A 304 -9.25 21.42 -12.30
CA ARG A 304 -8.97 20.22 -13.11
C ARG A 304 -9.91 19.05 -12.80
N GLY A 305 -10.33 18.93 -11.54
CA GLY A 305 -11.20 17.85 -11.05
C GLY A 305 -12.69 17.96 -11.44
N GLY A 306 -13.09 18.98 -12.22
CA GLY A 306 -14.47 19.14 -12.70
C GLY A 306 -15.28 20.29 -12.08
N GLY A 307 -14.65 21.13 -11.25
CA GLY A 307 -15.28 22.34 -10.72
C GLY A 307 -16.24 22.13 -9.54
N ALA A 308 -17.18 23.07 -9.36
CA ALA A 308 -18.05 23.19 -8.18
C ALA A 308 -18.79 21.88 -7.83
N ALA A 309 -18.75 21.48 -6.55
CA ALA A 309 -19.32 20.25 -5.95
C ALA A 309 -18.49 18.95 -6.00
N VAL A 310 -17.16 19.04 -6.15
CA VAL A 310 -16.25 17.89 -6.02
C VAL A 310 -15.71 17.76 -4.59
N ASP A 311 -15.72 16.54 -4.05
CA ASP A 311 -15.06 16.20 -2.79
C ASP A 311 -13.59 15.84 -3.02
N ILE A 312 -12.69 16.52 -2.32
CA ILE A 312 -11.23 16.37 -2.45
C ILE A 312 -10.66 15.95 -1.10
N GLY A 313 -10.01 14.78 -1.07
CA GLY A 313 -9.28 14.30 0.10
C GLY A 313 -7.91 14.93 0.17
N VAL A 314 -7.56 15.55 1.31
CA VAL A 314 -6.23 16.13 1.55
C VAL A 314 -5.57 15.39 2.70
N LEU A 315 -4.54 14.59 2.41
CA LEU A 315 -3.76 13.86 3.41
C LEU A 315 -2.43 14.57 3.61
N VAL A 316 -2.08 14.85 4.87
CA VAL A 316 -0.86 15.58 5.22
C VAL A 316 -0.01 14.79 6.19
N CYS A 317 1.27 14.61 5.86
CA CYS A 317 2.26 13.98 6.73
C CYS A 317 3.53 14.82 6.76
N GLY A 318 3.89 15.34 7.94
CA GLY A 318 5.06 16.21 8.08
C GLY A 318 5.00 17.10 9.31
N PRO A 319 5.87 18.12 9.42
CA PRO A 319 5.99 18.95 10.62
C PRO A 319 4.70 19.73 10.92
N SER A 320 4.44 20.01 12.20
CA SER A 320 3.22 20.68 12.66
C SER A 320 2.93 22.01 11.96
N GLY A 321 3.96 22.80 11.63
CA GLY A 321 3.82 24.03 10.86
C GLY A 321 3.31 23.82 9.43
N LEU A 322 3.70 22.72 8.78
CA LEU A 322 3.18 22.33 7.47
C LEU A 322 1.72 21.91 7.59
N GLN A 323 1.41 21.03 8.54
CA GLN A 323 0.05 20.55 8.79
C GLN A 323 -0.92 21.70 9.09
N ALA A 324 -0.53 22.64 9.95
CA ALA A 324 -1.35 23.81 10.29
C ALA A 324 -1.58 24.73 9.09
N SER A 325 -0.59 24.87 8.20
CA SER A 325 -0.70 25.68 6.99
C SER A 325 -1.68 25.07 6.00
N VAL A 326 -1.61 23.76 5.77
CA VAL A 326 -2.56 23.05 4.91
C VAL A 326 -3.96 23.05 5.51
N ALA A 327 -4.11 22.80 6.81
CA ALA A 327 -5.41 22.85 7.48
C ALA A 327 -6.06 24.24 7.43
N ARG A 328 -5.25 25.31 7.49
CA ARG A 328 -5.73 26.68 7.29
C ARG A 328 -6.25 26.89 5.87
N GLU A 329 -5.55 26.35 4.87
CA GLU A 329 -5.94 26.47 3.47
C GLU A 329 -7.19 25.65 3.14
N CYS A 330 -7.31 24.40 3.60
CA CYS A 330 -8.54 23.62 3.42
C CYS A 330 -9.76 24.35 3.99
N ARG A 331 -9.61 24.96 5.18
CA ARG A 331 -10.67 25.76 5.80
C ARG A 331 -11.00 27.02 5.00
N SER A 332 -10.01 27.72 4.47
CA SER A 332 -10.25 28.94 3.69
C SER A 332 -11.00 28.64 2.39
N GLN A 333 -10.69 27.52 1.73
CA GLN A 333 -11.37 27.08 0.51
C GLN A 333 -12.80 26.62 0.79
N ASN A 334 -13.04 25.85 1.86
CA ASN A 334 -14.38 25.37 2.22
C ASN A 334 -15.34 26.49 2.62
N LEU A 335 -14.83 27.64 3.08
CA LEU A 335 -15.65 28.80 3.40
C LEU A 335 -16.13 29.55 2.14
N ARG A 336 -15.53 29.31 0.97
CA ARG A 336 -15.98 29.90 -0.30
C ARG A 336 -17.24 29.16 -0.77
N ARG A 337 -18.34 29.90 -0.91
CA ARG A 337 -19.62 29.34 -1.37
C ARG A 337 -19.52 28.90 -2.82
N GLY A 338 -19.97 27.66 -3.11
CA GLY A 338 -20.06 27.13 -4.47
C GLY A 338 -18.75 26.55 -5.03
N GLY A 339 -17.77 26.23 -4.19
CA GLY A 339 -16.51 25.57 -4.58
C GLY A 339 -16.48 24.07 -4.29
N ALA A 340 -15.33 23.44 -4.58
CA ALA A 340 -15.01 22.08 -4.14
C ALA A 340 -14.86 22.01 -2.60
N VAL A 341 -15.14 20.84 -2.01
CA VAL A 341 -15.02 20.60 -0.57
C VAL A 341 -13.74 19.83 -0.28
N PHE A 342 -12.88 20.42 0.55
CA PHE A 342 -11.58 19.86 0.94
C PHE A 342 -11.67 19.19 2.31
N HIS A 343 -11.45 17.88 2.36
CA HIS A 343 -11.43 17.08 3.58
C HIS A 343 -10.00 16.91 4.08
N PHE A 344 -9.65 17.65 5.13
CA PHE A 344 -8.32 17.61 5.74
C PHE A 344 -8.16 16.39 6.65
N ASN A 345 -7.12 15.59 6.41
CA ASN A 345 -6.69 14.47 7.24
C ASN A 345 -5.20 14.61 7.56
N SER A 346 -4.88 14.75 8.85
CA SER A 346 -3.51 14.71 9.34
C SER A 346 -3.13 13.27 9.65
N HIS A 347 -2.01 12.82 9.10
CA HIS A 347 -1.41 11.55 9.44
C HIS A 347 -0.04 11.80 10.07
N SER A 348 -0.01 11.64 11.39
CA SER A 348 1.22 11.49 12.16
C SER A 348 1.52 9.99 12.22
N PHE A 349 2.53 9.55 11.48
CA PHE A 349 3.13 8.24 11.71
C PHE A 349 4.23 8.40 12.76
N ASP A 350 3.86 8.99 13.90
CA ASP A 350 4.72 9.09 15.07
C ASP A 350 4.51 7.79 15.88
N LEU A 351 5.61 7.10 16.18
CA LEU A 351 5.66 6.00 17.15
C LEU A 351 5.88 6.56 18.56
#